data_AF-A0A2E3BSW9-F1
#
_entry.id   AF-A0A2E3BSW9-F1
#
_cell.length_a   1.000
_cell.length_b   1.000
_cell.length_c   1.000
_cell.angle_alpha   90.00
_cell.angle_beta   90.00
_cell.angle_gamma   90.00
#
_symmetry.space_group_name_H-M   'P 1'
#
loop_
_entity.id
_entity.type
_entity.pdbx_description
1 polymer ?
#
loop_
_entity_poly.entity_id
_entity_poly.type
_entity_poly.pdbx_seq_one_letter_code
_entity_poly.pdbx_strand_id
1 'polypeptide(L)'
;MNSRHGAAILIISLMVLAPLSGCFGEPDNMGPSSSDDVVITPEVWTGGVFQGITVNAETDLSAFVPYLIQNPETGFIQNSTVVDLKAGESILLSVLAPPRTDTAVILIGDYGREEWPVREVNESWRTWYGRGGFERSDNPIIQRVDGVNNSLDTVQVSNNSANPAIAVQIPIIRPMAAAYTDAMGGRHSTG
;
A
#
# COMPACT_ATOMS: atom_id res chain seq x y z
N MET A 1 -56.31 38.20 -0.31
CA MET A 1 -56.14 36.75 -0.58
C MET A 1 -54.69 36.32 -0.87
N ASN A 2 -53.66 37.18 -0.72
CA ASN A 2 -52.31 36.87 -1.21
C ASN A 2 -51.35 36.27 -0.17
N SER A 3 -51.63 36.41 1.13
CA SER A 3 -50.77 35.91 2.22
C SER A 3 -50.78 34.38 2.35
N ARG A 4 -51.92 33.73 2.04
CA ARG A 4 -52.09 32.27 2.16
C ARG A 4 -51.31 31.50 1.08
N HIS A 5 -51.16 32.09 -0.10
CA HIS A 5 -50.40 31.49 -1.20
C HIS A 5 -48.88 31.60 -0.97
N GLY A 6 -48.41 32.72 -0.40
CA GLY A 6 -46.99 32.88 -0.04
C GLY A 6 -46.54 31.87 1.02
N ALA A 7 -47.37 31.65 2.04
CA ALA A 7 -47.09 30.66 3.09
C ALA A 7 -47.04 29.21 2.53
N ALA A 8 -47.93 28.88 1.59
CA ALA A 8 -47.95 27.55 0.97
C ALA A 8 -46.70 27.29 0.12
N ILE A 9 -46.25 28.27 -0.67
CA ILE A 9 -45.04 28.16 -1.49
C ILE A 9 -43.80 27.95 -0.61
N LEU A 10 -43.74 28.64 0.54
CA LEU A 10 -42.59 28.56 1.45
C LEU A 10 -42.50 27.18 2.14
N ILE A 11 -43.64 26.60 2.53
CA ILE A 11 -43.71 25.24 3.11
C ILE A 11 -43.32 24.17 2.08
N ILE A 12 -43.78 24.31 0.82
CA ILE A 12 -43.42 23.38 -0.26
C ILE A 12 -41.92 23.44 -0.54
N SER A 13 -41.33 24.63 -0.61
CA SER A 13 -39.86 24.78 -0.71
C SER A 13 -39.13 24.10 0.45
N LEU A 14 -39.58 24.31 1.68
CA LEU A 14 -38.94 23.72 2.86
C LEU A 14 -38.95 22.17 2.84
N MET A 15 -40.05 21.57 2.39
CA MET A 15 -40.16 20.11 2.28
C MET A 15 -39.35 19.51 1.14
N VAL A 16 -39.10 20.28 0.07
CA VAL A 16 -38.23 19.87 -1.05
C VAL A 16 -36.74 19.97 -0.67
N LEU A 17 -36.36 20.82 0.29
CA LEU A 17 -34.98 20.93 0.79
C LEU A 17 -34.63 19.91 1.89
N ALA A 18 -35.60 19.35 2.60
CA ALA A 18 -35.37 18.36 3.65
C ALA A 18 -34.60 17.08 3.23
N PRO A 19 -34.78 16.52 2.01
CA PRO A 19 -34.00 15.35 1.58
C PRO A 19 -32.61 15.68 1.02
N LEU A 20 -32.26 16.96 0.80
CA LEU A 20 -30.89 17.38 0.42
C LEU A 20 -29.89 17.34 1.60
N SER A 21 -30.41 17.34 2.83
CA SER A 21 -29.66 16.94 4.04
C SER A 21 -29.61 15.42 4.24
N GLY A 22 -29.96 14.65 3.20
CA GLY A 22 -29.85 13.20 3.19
C GLY A 22 -28.41 12.76 3.40
N CYS A 23 -28.14 12.22 4.59
CA CYS A 23 -27.05 11.30 4.90
C CYS A 23 -25.71 11.68 4.25
N PHE A 24 -25.03 12.69 4.81
CA PHE A 24 -23.58 12.63 4.84
C PHE A 24 -23.29 11.36 5.66
N GLY A 25 -23.05 10.25 4.95
CA GLY A 25 -22.77 8.98 5.59
C GLY A 25 -21.67 9.21 6.62
N GLU A 26 -21.89 8.68 7.82
CA GLU A 26 -20.81 8.34 8.72
C GLU A 26 -19.65 7.78 7.87
N PRO A 27 -18.38 8.15 8.09
CA PRO A 27 -17.28 7.43 7.46
C PRO A 27 -17.22 6.04 8.11
N ASP A 28 -18.19 5.19 7.76
CA ASP A 28 -18.17 3.76 8.03
C ASP A 28 -17.04 3.21 7.16
N ASN A 29 -15.81 3.22 7.69
CA ASN A 29 -14.63 2.57 7.15
C ASN A 29 -14.51 2.66 5.62
N MET A 30 -14.51 3.89 5.10
CA MET A 30 -14.14 4.09 3.72
C MET A 30 -12.69 3.63 3.59
N GLY A 31 -12.47 2.55 2.83
CA GLY A 31 -11.15 1.97 2.60
C GLY A 31 -10.15 2.99 2.05
N PRO A 32 -8.87 2.63 1.92
CA PRO A 32 -7.85 3.58 1.51
C PRO A 32 -8.20 4.15 0.13
N SER A 33 -8.08 5.46 0.02
CA SER A 33 -8.44 6.25 -1.16
C SER A 33 -7.20 6.83 -1.85
N SER A 34 -6.11 7.00 -1.10
CA SER A 34 -4.87 7.61 -1.56
C SER A 34 -3.65 6.98 -0.90
N SER A 35 -2.45 7.29 -1.41
CA SER A 35 -1.20 6.85 -0.79
C SER A 35 -0.95 7.47 0.59
N ASP A 36 -1.67 8.53 0.93
CA ASP A 36 -1.50 9.28 2.18
C ASP A 36 -2.21 8.60 3.36
N ASP A 37 -3.07 7.61 3.08
CA ASP A 37 -3.79 6.82 4.08
C ASP A 37 -2.89 5.79 4.80
N VAL A 38 -1.60 5.73 4.41
CA VAL A 38 -0.57 4.93 5.07
C VAL A 38 0.71 5.75 5.23
N VAL A 39 1.31 5.68 6.41
CA VAL A 39 2.60 6.29 6.71
C VAL A 39 3.65 5.19 6.85
N ILE A 40 4.67 5.23 5.99
CA ILE A 40 5.78 4.28 6.00
C ILE A 40 7.02 4.95 6.58
N THR A 41 7.54 4.41 7.68
CA THR A 41 8.76 4.90 8.32
C THR A 41 9.86 3.84 8.24
N PRO A 42 11.11 4.18 7.87
CA PRO A 42 11.56 5.50 7.42
C PRO A 42 11.05 5.83 6.01
N GLU A 43 10.92 7.14 5.71
CA GLU A 43 10.53 7.66 4.39
C GLU A 43 11.52 7.29 3.27
N VAL A 44 12.77 7.01 3.64
CA VAL A 44 13.82 6.62 2.70
C VAL A 44 14.46 5.32 3.18
N TRP A 45 14.55 4.34 2.29
CA TRP A 45 15.11 3.02 2.60
C TRP A 45 16.57 2.92 2.19
N THR A 46 17.30 2.00 2.83
CA THR A 46 18.69 1.67 2.48
C THR A 46 18.70 0.35 1.73
N GLY A 47 19.14 0.37 0.47
CA GLY A 47 19.20 -0.83 -0.36
C GLY A 47 20.24 -1.84 0.13
N GLY A 48 19.89 -3.13 0.08
CA GLY A 48 20.84 -4.22 0.34
C GLY A 48 21.07 -4.58 1.81
N VAL A 49 20.30 -4.00 2.74
CA VAL A 49 20.33 -4.34 4.17
C VAL A 49 18.92 -4.61 4.68
N PHE A 50 18.80 -5.55 5.63
CA PHE A 50 17.56 -5.70 6.39
C PHE A 50 17.42 -4.51 7.34
N GLN A 51 16.27 -3.86 7.30
CA GLN A 51 15.96 -2.71 8.14
C GLN A 51 14.53 -2.80 8.66
N GLY A 52 14.30 -2.24 9.84
CA GLY A 52 12.95 -2.09 10.38
C GLY A 52 12.17 -1.05 9.59
N ILE A 53 11.03 -1.44 9.04
CA ILE A 53 10.03 -0.54 8.48
C ILE A 53 8.77 -0.59 9.33
N THR A 54 8.21 0.56 9.64
CA THR A 54 6.90 0.68 10.29
C THR A 54 5.88 1.05 9.23
N VAL A 55 4.82 0.26 9.11
CA VAL A 55 3.64 0.57 8.31
C VAL A 55 2.56 1.00 9.28
N ASN A 56 2.16 2.27 9.22
CA ASN A 56 1.11 2.85 10.06
C ASN A 56 -0.09 3.20 9.20
N ALA A 57 -1.28 2.72 9.57
CA ALA A 57 -2.50 2.92 8.81
C ALA A 57 -3.33 4.08 9.39
N GLU A 58 -3.71 5.04 8.55
CA GLU A 58 -4.64 6.12 8.94
C GLU A 58 -6.11 5.68 8.80
N THR A 59 -6.37 4.71 7.93
CA THR A 59 -7.69 4.08 7.70
C THR A 59 -7.58 2.56 7.75
N ASP A 60 -8.71 1.86 7.83
CA ASP A 60 -8.73 0.39 7.69
C ASP A 60 -8.23 -0.01 6.29
N LEU A 61 -7.10 -0.71 6.24
CA LEU A 61 -6.45 -1.12 4.98
C LEU A 61 -5.69 -2.44 5.11
N SER A 62 -5.40 -3.06 3.98
CA SER A 62 -4.39 -4.10 3.86
C SER A 62 -3.18 -3.55 3.10
N ALA A 63 -1.98 -3.93 3.51
CA ALA A 63 -0.73 -3.56 2.85
C ALA A 63 0.03 -4.81 2.37
N PHE A 64 0.31 -4.88 1.08
CA PHE A 64 1.16 -5.90 0.47
C PHE A 64 2.60 -5.40 0.33
N VAL A 65 3.53 -6.12 0.94
CA VAL A 65 4.96 -5.81 0.97
C VAL A 65 5.71 -6.83 0.09
N PRO A 66 6.10 -6.48 -1.16
CA PRO A 66 6.64 -7.42 -2.13
C PRO A 66 8.17 -7.63 -2.01
N TYR A 67 8.66 -7.82 -0.78
CA TYR A 67 10.09 -7.88 -0.47
C TYR A 67 10.41 -9.05 0.46
N LEU A 68 11.70 -9.31 0.69
CA LEU A 68 12.09 -10.31 1.68
C LEU A 68 11.85 -9.73 3.08
N ILE A 69 11.13 -10.49 3.90
CA ILE A 69 10.87 -10.15 5.30
C ILE A 69 11.60 -11.16 6.18
N GLN A 70 12.35 -10.65 7.15
CA GLN A 70 12.99 -11.46 8.17
C GLN A 70 12.17 -11.44 9.44
N ASN A 71 11.84 -12.61 9.97
CA ASN A 71 11.30 -12.74 11.31
C ASN A 71 12.45 -12.50 12.32
N PRO A 72 12.35 -11.49 13.20
CA PRO A 72 13.45 -11.15 14.11
C PRO A 72 13.66 -12.19 15.23
N GLU A 73 12.64 -12.98 15.56
CA GLU A 73 12.71 -13.98 16.63
C GLU A 73 13.32 -15.30 16.14
N THR A 74 12.94 -15.74 14.94
CA THR A 74 13.38 -17.03 14.38
C THR A 74 14.53 -16.91 13.38
N GLY A 75 14.75 -15.70 12.83
CA GLY A 75 15.70 -15.45 11.76
C GLY A 75 15.25 -15.96 10.38
N PHE A 76 14.06 -16.58 10.28
CA PHE A 76 13.53 -17.06 9.01
C PHE A 76 13.24 -15.91 8.06
N ILE A 77 13.53 -16.14 6.78
CA ILE A 77 13.29 -15.20 5.69
C ILE A 77 12.15 -15.74 4.83
N GLN A 78 11.15 -14.90 4.59
CA GLN A 78 10.04 -15.22 3.69
C GLN A 78 9.96 -14.20 2.54
N ASN A 79 9.36 -14.64 1.44
CA ASN A 79 9.13 -13.79 0.28
C ASN A 79 7.73 -13.18 0.36
N SER A 80 7.71 -11.87 0.54
CA SER A 80 6.51 -11.06 0.60
C SER A 80 5.60 -11.37 1.80
N THR A 81 4.70 -10.43 2.08
CA THR A 81 3.63 -10.61 3.06
C THR A 81 2.49 -9.64 2.78
N VAL A 82 1.32 -9.95 3.30
CA VAL A 82 0.17 -9.03 3.38
C VAL A 82 -0.11 -8.82 4.86
N VAL A 83 -0.34 -7.57 5.24
CA VAL A 83 -0.71 -7.22 6.62
C VAL A 83 -2.02 -6.46 6.60
N ASP A 84 -2.95 -6.83 7.48
CA ASP A 84 -4.18 -6.08 7.70
C ASP A 84 -3.99 -5.15 8.89
N LEU A 85 -4.37 -3.89 8.72
CA LEU A 85 -4.20 -2.84 9.72
C LEU A 85 -5.50 -2.06 9.79
N LYS A 86 -6.05 -1.92 11.00
CA LYS A 86 -7.14 -0.98 11.24
C LYS A 86 -6.60 0.44 11.38
N ALA A 87 -7.48 1.43 11.28
CA ALA A 87 -7.15 2.82 11.51
C ALA A 87 -6.43 3.02 12.87
N GLY A 88 -5.24 3.61 12.82
CA GLY A 88 -4.36 3.83 13.97
C GLY A 88 -3.50 2.63 14.38
N GLU A 89 -3.61 1.48 13.71
CA GLU A 89 -2.71 0.35 13.92
C GLU A 89 -1.41 0.51 13.14
N SER A 90 -0.34 -0.05 13.70
CA SER A 90 0.96 -0.10 13.03
C SER A 90 1.66 -1.43 13.29
N ILE A 91 2.50 -1.83 12.33
CA ILE A 91 3.33 -3.02 12.42
C ILE A 91 4.78 -2.71 12.04
N LEU A 92 5.71 -3.31 12.77
CA LEU A 92 7.15 -3.26 12.46
C LEU A 92 7.55 -4.54 11.72
N LEU A 93 8.09 -4.38 10.50
CA LEU A 93 8.59 -5.47 9.68
C LEU A 93 10.09 -5.29 9.42
N SER A 94 10.88 -6.36 9.48
CA SER A 94 12.28 -6.32 9.05
C SER A 94 12.36 -6.65 7.56
N VAL A 95 12.58 -5.66 6.70
CA VAL A 95 12.50 -5.78 5.25
C VAL A 95 13.85 -5.54 4.59
N LEU A 96 14.18 -6.37 3.59
CA LEU A 96 15.32 -6.17 2.72
C LEU A 96 14.92 -5.33 1.50
N ALA A 97 15.29 -4.05 1.51
CA ALA A 97 15.09 -3.19 0.35
C ALA A 97 16.00 -3.66 -0.81
N PRO A 98 15.52 -3.64 -2.07
CA PRO A 98 16.33 -4.12 -3.19
C PRO A 98 17.62 -3.30 -3.39
N PRO A 99 18.79 -3.93 -3.59
CA PRO A 99 20.09 -3.24 -3.63
C PRO A 99 20.37 -2.45 -4.92
N ARG A 100 19.69 -2.79 -6.02
CA ARG A 100 19.96 -2.27 -7.38
C ARG A 100 18.89 -1.31 -7.90
N THR A 101 18.03 -0.81 -7.03
CA THR A 101 17.02 0.20 -7.40
C THR A 101 17.01 1.34 -6.39
N ASP A 102 16.50 2.47 -6.84
CA ASP A 102 16.26 3.71 -6.09
C ASP A 102 14.78 3.87 -5.72
N THR A 103 13.95 2.88 -6.07
CA THR A 103 12.51 2.87 -5.80
C THR A 103 12.07 1.51 -5.30
N ALA A 104 11.40 1.51 -4.16
CA ALA A 104 10.54 0.46 -3.65
C ALA A 104 9.06 0.85 -3.83
N VAL A 105 8.19 -0.14 -3.79
CA VAL A 105 6.75 -0.04 -3.95
C VAL A 105 6.09 -0.95 -2.92
N ILE A 106 5.19 -0.40 -2.12
CA ILE A 106 4.22 -1.15 -1.30
C ILE A 106 2.85 -0.92 -1.92
N LEU A 107 2.01 -1.95 -1.97
CA LEU A 107 0.63 -1.79 -2.43
C LEU A 107 -0.31 -1.74 -1.22
N ILE A 108 -1.30 -0.86 -1.27
CA ILE A 108 -2.40 -0.82 -0.30
C ILE A 108 -3.74 -0.98 -1.00
N GLY A 109 -4.72 -1.48 -0.26
CA GLY A 109 -6.08 -1.68 -0.72
C GLY A 109 -7.01 -1.92 0.45
N ASP A 110 -8.27 -2.21 0.14
CA ASP A 110 -9.31 -2.45 1.15
C ASP A 110 -8.87 -3.48 2.20
N TYR A 111 -9.32 -3.28 3.44
CA TYR A 111 -9.05 -4.20 4.53
C TYR A 111 -9.52 -5.62 4.20
N GLY A 112 -8.67 -6.62 4.49
CA GLY A 112 -8.92 -8.02 4.18
C GLY A 112 -8.74 -8.37 2.70
N ARG A 113 -8.07 -7.53 1.91
CA ARG A 113 -7.85 -7.79 0.48
C ARG A 113 -6.96 -9.01 0.25
N GLU A 114 -7.50 -9.99 -0.47
CA GLU A 114 -6.80 -11.24 -0.77
C GLU A 114 -5.98 -11.20 -2.06
N GLU A 115 -6.45 -10.52 -3.10
CA GLU A 115 -5.87 -10.58 -4.46
C GLU A 115 -5.10 -9.31 -4.82
N TRP A 116 -3.85 -9.47 -5.27
CA TRP A 116 -2.93 -8.37 -5.53
C TRP A 116 -2.29 -8.45 -6.91
N PRO A 117 -2.26 -7.34 -7.68
CA PRO A 117 -1.51 -7.31 -8.93
C PRO A 117 -0.02 -7.25 -8.63
N VAL A 118 0.78 -8.03 -9.36
CA VAL A 118 2.24 -8.03 -9.26
C VAL A 118 2.90 -7.84 -10.61
N ARG A 119 4.18 -7.50 -10.58
CA ARG A 119 5.00 -7.42 -11.78
C ARG A 119 5.29 -8.79 -12.39
N GLU A 120 5.60 -8.77 -13.68
CA GLU A 120 6.22 -9.92 -14.34
C GLU A 120 7.61 -10.20 -13.78
N VAL A 121 8.05 -11.46 -13.87
CA VAL A 121 9.34 -11.89 -13.30
C VAL A 121 10.53 -11.14 -13.91
N ASN A 122 10.44 -10.81 -15.20
CA ASN A 122 11.47 -10.09 -15.97
C ASN A 122 11.37 -8.56 -15.87
N GLU A 123 10.41 -8.04 -15.11
CA GLU A 123 10.18 -6.61 -14.93
C GLU A 123 10.67 -6.17 -13.54
N SER A 124 11.14 -4.92 -13.41
CA SER A 124 11.47 -4.33 -12.11
C SER A 124 10.26 -3.61 -11.51
N TRP A 125 10.15 -3.54 -10.18
CA TRP A 125 9.07 -2.78 -9.51
C TRP A 125 9.01 -1.31 -9.95
N ARG A 126 10.16 -0.68 -10.24
CA ARG A 126 10.21 0.67 -10.78
C ARG A 126 9.55 0.77 -12.16
N THR A 127 9.88 -0.15 -13.06
CA THR A 127 9.30 -0.19 -14.43
C THR A 127 7.81 -0.47 -14.35
N TRP A 128 7.43 -1.45 -13.53
CA TRP A 128 6.04 -1.83 -13.29
C TRP A 128 5.22 -0.66 -12.79
N TYR A 129 5.72 0.08 -11.79
CA TYR A 129 5.07 1.28 -11.30
C TYR A 129 5.00 2.36 -12.40
N GLY A 130 6.11 2.62 -13.08
CA GLY A 130 6.22 3.69 -14.08
C GLY A 130 5.27 3.53 -15.28
N ARG A 131 4.84 2.30 -15.60
CA ARG A 131 3.81 2.04 -16.63
C ARG A 131 2.37 2.00 -16.08
N GLY A 132 2.16 2.40 -14.81
CA GLY A 132 0.86 2.35 -14.16
C GLY A 132 0.40 0.93 -13.83
N GLY A 133 1.33 0.01 -13.54
CA GLY A 133 1.02 -1.41 -13.30
C GLY A 133 -0.11 -1.62 -12.29
N PHE A 134 -0.18 -0.81 -11.24
CA PHE A 134 -1.19 -0.91 -10.19
C PHE A 134 -2.64 -0.67 -10.63
N GLU A 135 -2.87 -0.05 -11.80
CA GLU A 135 -4.19 0.21 -12.39
C GLU A 135 -4.60 -0.82 -13.46
N ARG A 136 -3.67 -1.65 -13.91
CA ARG A 136 -3.88 -2.51 -15.07
C ARG A 136 -4.40 -3.89 -14.69
N SER A 137 -5.26 -4.43 -15.52
CA SER A 137 -5.86 -5.76 -15.37
C SER A 137 -5.05 -6.88 -16.04
N ASP A 138 -3.95 -6.57 -16.72
CA ASP A 138 -3.13 -7.53 -17.48
C ASP A 138 -1.91 -8.05 -16.70
N ASN A 139 -1.79 -7.68 -15.42
CA ASN A 139 -0.72 -8.16 -14.57
C ASN A 139 -0.97 -9.57 -14.05
N PRO A 140 0.09 -10.35 -13.77
CA PRO A 140 -0.01 -11.53 -12.93
C PRO A 140 -0.60 -11.18 -11.57
N ILE A 141 -1.37 -12.11 -11.00
CA ILE A 141 -2.06 -11.93 -9.73
C ILE A 141 -1.50 -12.92 -8.69
N ILE A 142 -1.40 -12.46 -7.45
CA ILE A 142 -1.13 -13.30 -6.29
C ILE A 142 -2.26 -13.20 -5.29
N GLN A 143 -2.56 -14.33 -4.66
CA GLN A 143 -3.50 -14.44 -3.56
C GLN A 143 -2.73 -14.59 -2.24
N ARG A 144 -3.22 -13.92 -1.21
CA ARG A 144 -2.81 -14.12 0.18
C ARG A 144 -3.09 -15.56 0.63
N VAL A 145 -2.20 -16.10 1.45
CA VAL A 145 -2.37 -17.36 2.17
C VAL A 145 -2.02 -17.11 3.63
N ASP A 146 -2.96 -17.42 4.51
CA ASP A 146 -2.79 -17.14 5.93
C ASP A 146 -1.57 -17.87 6.52
N GLY A 147 -0.85 -17.16 7.38
CA GLY A 147 0.26 -17.69 8.14
C GLY A 147 -0.18 -18.81 9.09
N VAL A 148 0.75 -19.72 9.40
CA VAL A 148 0.49 -20.84 10.34
C VAL A 148 1.15 -20.51 11.68
N ASN A 149 0.43 -20.73 12.79
CA ASN A 149 0.94 -20.51 14.16
C ASN A 149 1.45 -19.08 14.41
N ASN A 150 0.67 -18.06 14.06
CA ASN A 150 1.03 -16.64 14.19
C ASN A 150 2.25 -16.22 13.34
N SER A 151 2.61 -16.97 12.30
CA SER A 151 3.54 -16.45 11.30
C SER A 151 2.87 -15.33 10.50
N LEU A 152 3.68 -14.50 9.86
CA LEU A 152 3.19 -13.57 8.84
C LEU A 152 2.53 -14.35 7.70
N ASP A 153 1.59 -13.69 7.03
CA ASP A 153 0.93 -14.24 5.86
C ASP A 153 1.93 -14.36 4.70
N THR A 154 1.69 -15.36 3.86
CA THR A 154 2.46 -15.63 2.65
C THR A 154 1.57 -15.40 1.43
N VAL A 155 2.13 -15.59 0.25
CA VAL A 155 1.44 -15.35 -1.02
C VAL A 155 1.69 -16.49 -2.00
N GLN A 156 0.71 -16.74 -2.85
CA GLN A 156 0.79 -17.72 -3.93
C GLN A 156 0.26 -17.14 -5.24
N VAL A 157 0.68 -17.71 -6.36
CA VAL A 157 0.18 -17.29 -7.68
C VAL A 157 -1.31 -17.64 -7.78
N SER A 158 -2.09 -16.71 -8.31
CA SER A 158 -3.53 -16.85 -8.53
C SER A 158 -3.88 -16.65 -9.99
N ASN A 159 -4.93 -17.34 -10.45
CA ASN A 159 -5.52 -17.13 -11.77
C ASN A 159 -6.77 -16.23 -11.71
N ASN A 160 -7.07 -15.66 -10.54
CA ASN A 160 -8.19 -14.75 -10.34
C ASN A 160 -7.87 -13.36 -10.91
N SER A 161 -8.89 -12.51 -11.01
CA SER A 161 -8.72 -11.09 -11.30
C SER A 161 -8.53 -10.30 -10.01
N ALA A 162 -7.59 -9.37 -9.97
CA ALA A 162 -7.50 -8.37 -8.92
C ALA A 162 -8.04 -7.02 -9.42
N ASN A 163 -8.69 -6.28 -8.53
CA ASN A 163 -8.99 -4.86 -8.75
C ASN A 163 -7.68 -4.04 -8.72
N PRO A 164 -7.68 -2.80 -9.23
CA PRO A 164 -6.58 -1.87 -9.02
C PRO A 164 -6.17 -1.76 -7.55
N ALA A 165 -4.88 -1.51 -7.29
CA ALA A 165 -4.35 -1.23 -5.96
C ALA A 165 -3.78 0.18 -5.93
N ILE A 166 -3.64 0.76 -4.74
CA ILE A 166 -2.91 2.01 -4.57
C ILE A 166 -1.44 1.66 -4.35
N ALA A 167 -0.54 2.27 -5.12
CA ALA A 167 0.89 2.00 -5.02
C ALA A 167 1.62 3.14 -4.34
N VAL A 168 2.27 2.83 -3.21
CA VAL A 168 3.08 3.76 -2.43
C VAL A 168 4.53 3.60 -2.81
N GLN A 169 5.15 4.66 -3.35
CA GLN A 169 6.56 4.66 -3.71
C GLN A 169 7.42 5.04 -2.51
N ILE A 170 8.53 4.32 -2.34
CA ILE A 170 9.52 4.62 -1.31
C ILE A 170 10.89 4.81 -1.98
N PRO A 171 11.52 5.98 -1.83
CA PRO A 171 12.90 6.20 -2.26
C PRO A 171 13.89 5.25 -1.59
N ILE A 172 14.88 4.77 -2.34
CA ILE A 172 15.98 3.94 -1.83
C ILE A 172 17.31 4.64 -2.04
N ILE A 173 18.08 4.81 -0.97
CA ILE A 173 19.49 5.17 -1.03
C ILE A 173 20.33 3.91 -1.13
N ARG A 174 21.25 3.92 -2.09
CA ARG A 174 22.21 2.83 -2.29
C ARG A 174 23.49 3.18 -1.52
N PRO A 175 23.82 2.48 -0.42
CA PRO A 175 25.05 2.75 0.29
C PRO A 175 26.24 2.42 -0.63
N MET A 176 27.29 3.24 -0.53
CA MET A 176 28.57 3.01 -1.21
C MET A 176 29.63 2.72 -0.16
N ALA A 177 30.57 1.81 -0.46
CA ALA A 177 31.69 1.60 0.43
C ALA A 177 32.58 2.85 0.46
N ALA A 178 32.90 3.33 1.67
CA ALA A 178 33.62 4.59 1.88
C ALA A 178 35.00 4.66 1.20
N ALA A 179 35.57 3.51 0.82
CA ALA A 179 36.87 3.39 0.16
C ALA A 179 36.86 3.76 -1.33
N TYR A 180 35.69 3.86 -1.97
CA TYR A 180 35.59 4.05 -3.43
C TYR A 180 34.75 5.28 -3.76
N THR A 181 35.28 6.15 -4.61
CA THR A 181 34.51 7.26 -5.20
C THR A 181 33.62 6.76 -6.35
N ASP A 182 32.68 7.59 -6.81
CA ASP A 182 31.88 7.29 -8.01
C ASP A 182 32.76 6.97 -9.23
N ALA A 183 33.86 7.72 -9.41
CA ALA A 183 34.82 7.53 -10.49
C ALA A 183 35.58 6.18 -10.40
N MET A 184 35.66 5.60 -9.20
CA MET A 184 36.27 4.29 -8.95
C MET A 184 35.26 3.13 -9.03
N GLY A 185 34.02 3.41 -9.48
CA GLY A 185 32.96 2.41 -9.53
C GLY A 185 32.26 2.17 -8.19
N GLY A 186 32.37 3.11 -7.24
CA GLY A 186 31.76 3.01 -5.90
C GLY A 186 30.24 2.75 -5.93
N ARG A 187 29.54 3.21 -6.97
CA ARG A 187 28.11 2.96 -7.22
C ARG A 187 27.75 1.48 -7.49
N HIS A 188 28.76 0.61 -7.63
CA HIS A 188 28.62 -0.83 -7.81
C HIS A 188 29.22 -1.64 -6.65
N SER A 189 29.74 -0.98 -5.61
CA SER A 189 30.55 -1.62 -4.57
C SER A 189 29.75 -2.46 -3.56
N THR A 190 28.43 -2.28 -3.46
CA THR A 190 27.58 -2.94 -2.44
C THR A 190 26.65 -4.01 -3.02
N GLY A 191 26.82 -4.37 -4.30
CA GLY A 191 26.05 -5.42 -4.98
C GLY A 191 25.08 -4.93 -6.02
#